data_AF-A0A2M7WNQ1-F1
#
_entry.id   AF-A0A2M7WNQ1-F1
#
_cell.length_a   1.000
_cell.length_b   1.000
_cell.length_c   1.000
_cell.angle_alpha   90.00
_cell.angle_beta   90.00
_cell.angle_gamma   90.00
#
_symmetry.space_group_name_H-M   'P 1'
#
loop_
_entity.id
_entity.type
_entity.pdbx_description
1 polymer ?
#
loop_
_entity_poly.entity_id
_entity_poly.type
_entity_poly.pdbx_seq_one_letter_code
_entity_poly.pdbx_strand_id
1 'polypeptide(L)'
;SMDFLYDEVSKEKLTDGWNSSFAGNLTAQQLQVLQERLNRFNSFFVTSHKGDRIIFDFLSSGATQMSINGHAAGSIAGADFQQALLSVWLGKTPADKALKQAMLGN
;
A
#
# COMPACT_ATOMS: atom_id res chain seq x y z
N SER A 1 -1.45 8.16 5.45
CA SER A 1 -1.06 7.05 6.35
C SER A 1 -2.13 5.98 6.30
N MET A 2 -1.86 4.83 6.91
CA MET A 2 -2.85 3.85 7.32
C MET A 2 -2.81 3.77 8.83
N ASP A 3 -3.95 3.97 9.47
CA ASP A 3 -4.10 3.95 10.92
C ASP A 3 -5.01 2.77 11.26
N PHE A 4 -4.49 1.78 11.97
CA PHE A 4 -5.18 0.51 12.18
C PHE A 4 -6.15 0.58 13.36
N LEU A 5 -7.43 0.30 13.12
CA LEU A 5 -8.50 0.41 14.13
C LEU A 5 -8.99 -0.92 14.69
N TYR A 6 -8.73 -2.01 13.96
CA TYR A 6 -9.10 -3.37 14.33
C TYR A 6 -8.02 -4.01 15.18
N ASP A 7 -8.42 -4.94 16.07
CA ASP A 7 -7.50 -5.62 16.98
C ASP A 7 -6.35 -6.30 16.23
N GLU A 8 -6.64 -6.89 15.08
CA GLU A 8 -5.63 -7.51 14.21
C GLU A 8 -6.03 -7.41 12.73
N VAL A 9 -5.04 -7.12 11.90
CA VAL A 9 -5.07 -7.28 10.44
C VAL A 9 -3.81 -8.03 10.03
N SER A 10 -3.98 -9.26 9.55
CA SER A 10 -2.84 -10.10 9.18
C SER A 10 -2.04 -9.53 8.01
N LYS A 11 -0.75 -9.87 7.95
CA LYS A 11 0.12 -9.53 6.83
C LYS A 11 -0.49 -9.99 5.49
N GLU A 12 -1.01 -11.21 5.46
CA GLU A 12 -1.59 -11.82 4.25
C GLU A 12 -2.77 -10.99 3.75
N LYS A 13 -3.69 -10.60 4.66
CA LYS A 13 -4.83 -9.76 4.32
C LYS A 13 -4.40 -8.39 3.76
N LEU A 14 -3.33 -7.81 4.31
CA LEU A 14 -2.77 -6.56 3.79
C LEU A 14 -2.18 -6.73 2.39
N THR A 15 -1.35 -7.76 2.20
CA THR A 15 -0.70 -8.00 0.91
C THR A 15 -1.70 -8.41 -0.18
N ASP A 16 -2.73 -9.18 0.18
CA ASP A 16 -3.81 -9.57 -0.75
C ASP A 16 -4.65 -8.37 -1.16
N GLY A 17 -4.94 -7.46 -0.21
CA GLY A 17 -5.63 -6.21 -0.50
C GLY A 17 -4.86 -5.33 -1.49
N TRP A 18 -3.54 -5.22 -1.33
CA TRP A 18 -2.69 -4.48 -2.27
C TRP A 18 -2.60 -5.17 -3.63
N ASN A 19 -2.37 -6.49 -3.67
CA ASN A 19 -2.34 -7.24 -4.93
C ASN A 19 -3.64 -7.10 -5.71
N SER A 20 -4.78 -7.26 -5.04
CA SER A 20 -6.11 -7.12 -5.64
C SER A 20 -6.34 -5.70 -6.14
N SER A 21 -5.92 -4.70 -5.36
CA SER A 21 -6.08 -3.30 -5.74
C SER A 21 -5.23 -2.91 -6.94
N PHE A 22 -3.97 -3.37 -7.01
CA PHE A 22 -3.10 -3.14 -8.17
C PHE A 22 -3.66 -3.85 -9.42
N ALA A 23 -4.09 -5.10 -9.29
CA ALA A 23 -4.69 -5.84 -10.40
C ALA A 23 -6.00 -5.22 -10.90
N GLY A 24 -6.80 -4.62 -10.00
CA GLY A 24 -8.05 -3.95 -10.36
C GLY A 24 -7.91 -2.54 -10.93
N ASN A 25 -6.76 -1.87 -10.72
CA ASN A 25 -6.53 -0.49 -11.16
C ASN A 25 -5.57 -0.36 -12.35
N LEU A 26 -4.84 -1.41 -12.71
CA LEU A 26 -3.80 -1.38 -13.73
C LEU A 26 -4.10 -2.40 -14.84
N THR A 27 -3.56 -2.14 -16.04
CA THR A 27 -3.57 -3.16 -17.10
C THR A 27 -2.61 -4.30 -16.76
N ALA A 28 -2.78 -5.46 -17.39
CA ALA A 28 -1.89 -6.60 -17.21
C ALA A 28 -0.42 -6.24 -17.52
N GLN A 29 -0.17 -5.40 -18.53
CA GLN A 29 1.17 -4.95 -18.90
C GLN A 29 1.76 -4.03 -17.82
N GLN A 30 0.98 -3.10 -17.28
CA GLN A 30 1.43 -2.23 -16.19
C GLN A 30 1.74 -3.06 -14.94
N LEU A 31 0.86 -3.99 -14.58
CA LEU A 31 1.07 -4.87 -13.43
C LEU A 31 2.35 -5.71 -13.59
N GLN A 32 2.58 -6.27 -14.79
CA GLN A 32 3.79 -7.05 -15.07
C GLN A 32 5.08 -6.22 -14.85
N VAL A 33 5.10 -4.96 -15.29
CA VAL A 33 6.25 -4.05 -15.11
C VAL A 33 6.46 -3.67 -13.63
N LEU A 34 5.39 -3.64 -12.83
CA LEU A 34 5.44 -3.27 -11.42
C LEU A 34 5.58 -4.47 -10.47
N GLN A 35 5.46 -5.71 -10.95
CA GLN A 35 5.29 -6.90 -10.11
C GLN A 35 6.41 -7.09 -9.08
N GLU A 36 7.68 -6.95 -9.48
CA GLU A 36 8.81 -7.10 -8.55
C GLU A 36 8.80 -6.04 -7.45
N ARG A 37 8.42 -4.80 -7.80
CA ARG A 37 8.31 -3.69 -6.85
C ARG A 37 7.11 -3.84 -5.93
N LEU A 38 5.99 -4.36 -6.44
CA LEU A 38 4.83 -4.73 -5.64
C LEU A 38 5.18 -5.85 -4.65
N ASN A 39 5.93 -6.87 -5.08
CA ASN A 39 6.40 -7.94 -4.21
C ASN A 39 7.31 -7.39 -3.10
N ARG A 40 8.24 -6.49 -3.44
CA ARG A 40 9.10 -5.81 -2.46
C ARG A 40 8.31 -4.92 -1.51
N PHE A 41 7.31 -4.19 -2.02
CA PHE A 41 6.42 -3.38 -1.21
C PHE A 41 5.65 -4.25 -0.21
N ASN A 42 5.08 -5.36 -0.67
CA ASN A 42 4.37 -6.32 0.15
C ASN A 42 5.25 -6.99 1.21
N SER A 43 6.56 -7.15 0.95
CA SER A 43 7.47 -7.77 1.92
C SER A 43 7.68 -6.92 3.18
N PHE A 44 7.49 -5.60 3.08
CA PHE A 44 7.62 -4.67 4.20
C PHE A 44 6.50 -4.79 5.23
N PHE A 45 5.32 -5.30 4.83
CA PHE A 45 4.20 -5.42 5.74
C PHE A 45 4.43 -6.53 6.77
N VAL A 46 3.86 -6.29 7.95
CA VAL A 46 3.75 -7.21 9.07
C VAL A 46 2.29 -7.22 9.53
N THR A 47 1.90 -8.27 10.28
CA THR A 47 0.61 -8.26 10.97
C THR A 47 0.53 -7.01 11.84
N SER A 48 -0.53 -6.23 11.64
CA SER A 48 -0.73 -4.93 12.27
C SER A 48 -1.90 -5.02 13.23
N HIS A 49 -1.81 -4.31 14.34
CA HIS A 49 -2.81 -4.32 15.40
C HIS A 49 -3.40 -2.93 15.58
N LYS A 50 -4.44 -2.84 16.41
CA LYS A 50 -5.07 -1.57 16.75
C LYS A 50 -4.04 -0.58 17.30
N GLY A 51 -3.98 0.60 16.69
CA GLY A 51 -3.04 1.67 17.04
C GLY A 51 -1.75 1.66 16.23
N ASP A 52 -1.47 0.61 15.45
CA ASP A 52 -0.35 0.63 14.51
C ASP A 52 -0.60 1.65 13.40
N ARG A 53 0.51 2.24 12.92
CA ARG A 53 0.49 3.25 11.88
C ARG A 53 1.52 2.97 10.81
N ILE A 54 1.08 2.97 9.56
CA ILE A 54 1.94 2.89 8.38
C ILE A 54 1.92 4.23 7.65
N ILE A 55 3.09 4.75 7.34
CA ILE A 55 3.29 6.00 6.61
C ILE A 55 3.94 5.70 5.27
N PHE A 56 3.48 6.37 4.23
CA PHE A 56 4.06 6.33 2.90
C PHE A 56 4.43 7.75 2.51
N ASP A 57 5.73 7.99 2.32
CA ASP A 57 6.29 9.28 1.93
C ASP A 57 6.64 9.25 0.44
N PHE A 58 6.04 10.15 -0.33
CA PHE A 58 6.27 10.28 -1.76
C PHE A 58 7.38 11.30 -2.02
N LEU A 59 8.56 10.81 -2.39
CA LEU A 59 9.74 11.65 -2.55
C LEU A 59 9.77 12.30 -3.93
N SER A 60 10.41 13.46 -4.03
CA SER A 60 10.62 14.15 -5.32
C SER A 60 11.49 13.36 -6.30
N SER A 61 12.26 12.37 -5.81
CA SER A 61 12.99 11.40 -6.64
C SER A 61 12.08 10.40 -7.37
N GLY A 62 10.77 10.40 -7.07
CA GLY A 62 9.82 9.42 -7.55
C GLY A 62 9.87 8.10 -6.79
N ALA A 63 10.60 8.02 -5.68
CA ALA A 63 10.58 6.87 -4.79
C ALA A 63 9.51 7.04 -3.70
N THR A 64 8.90 5.93 -3.29
CA THR A 64 8.03 5.87 -2.10
C THR A 64 8.83 5.28 -0.96
N GLN A 65 8.89 5.96 0.19
CA GLN A 65 9.43 5.42 1.44
C GLN A 65 8.28 4.96 2.34
N MET A 66 8.46 3.83 3.01
CA MET A 66 7.48 3.26 3.94
C MET A 66 8.06 3.23 5.35
N SER A 67 7.26 3.68 6.32
CA SER A 67 7.58 3.63 7.75
C SER A 67 6.44 2.96 8.52
N ILE A 68 6.77 2.13 9.51
CA ILE A 68 5.82 1.42 10.37
C ILE A 68 6.13 1.83 11.81
N ASN A 69 5.14 2.38 12.51
CA ASN A 69 5.26 2.87 13.88
C ASN A 69 6.47 3.80 14.11
N GLY A 70 6.75 4.67 13.12
CA GLY A 70 7.87 5.61 13.16
C GLY A 70 9.23 5.03 12.76
N HIS A 71 9.31 3.74 12.43
CA HIS A 71 10.54 3.09 11.96
C HIS A 71 10.52 2.88 10.45
N ALA A 72 11.60 3.25 9.76
CA ALA A 72 11.73 3.04 8.33
C ALA A 72 11.72 1.53 7.99
N ALA A 73 10.76 1.10 7.17
CA ALA A 73 10.63 -0.28 6.69
C ALA A 73 11.39 -0.49 5.38
N GLY A 74 11.38 0.51 4.49
CA GLY A 74 12.08 0.44 3.22
C GLY A 74 11.65 1.51 2.23
N SER A 75 12.15 1.39 0.99
CA SER A 75 11.76 2.27 -0.12
C SER A 75 11.61 1.48 -1.42
N ILE A 76 10.68 1.93 -2.25
CA ILE A 76 10.41 1.45 -3.60
C ILE A 76 10.70 2.59 -4.58
N ALA A 77 11.58 2.34 -5.54
CA ALA A 77 11.93 3.32 -6.56
C ALA A 77 10.95 3.31 -7.74
N GLY A 78 10.86 4.46 -8.41
CA GLY A 78 10.19 4.63 -9.69
C GLY A 78 8.87 5.40 -9.60
N ALA A 79 8.81 6.51 -10.34
CA ALA A 79 7.65 7.39 -10.36
C ALA A 79 6.38 6.69 -10.86
N ASP A 80 6.51 5.68 -11.73
CA ASP A 80 5.45 4.82 -12.20
C ASP A 80 4.84 3.96 -11.07
N PHE A 81 5.67 3.41 -10.17
CA PHE A 81 5.17 2.70 -8.99
C PHE A 81 4.48 3.67 -8.02
N GLN A 82 5.07 4.83 -7.77
CA GLN A 82 4.46 5.88 -6.94
C GLN A 82 3.09 6.31 -7.50
N GLN A 83 2.98 6.53 -8.81
CA GLN A 83 1.72 6.88 -9.48
C GLN A 83 0.69 5.75 -9.38
N ALA A 84 1.11 4.49 -9.53
CA ALA A 84 0.22 3.34 -9.34
C ALA A 84 -0.27 3.21 -7.89
N LEU A 85 0.60 3.43 -6.90
CA LEU A 85 0.21 3.40 -5.49
C LEU A 85 -0.81 4.52 -5.18
N LEU A 86 -0.56 5.73 -5.71
CA LEU A 86 -1.49 6.85 -5.61
C LEU A 86 -2.81 6.58 -6.35
N SER A 87 -2.78 5.91 -7.50
CA SER A 87 -4.00 5.59 -8.26
C SER A 87 -4.86 4.56 -7.55
N VAL A 88 -4.27 3.62 -6.80
CA VAL A 88 -5.04 2.74 -5.90
C VAL A 88 -5.77 3.56 -4.84
N TRP A 89 -5.17 4.62 -4.29
CA TRP A 89 -5.82 5.48 -3.31
C TRP A 89 -6.86 6.45 -3.91
N LEU A 90 -6.56 7.05 -5.06
CA LEU A 90 -7.31 8.16 -5.67
C LEU A 90 -8.23 7.72 -6.83
N GLY A 91 -8.16 6.45 -7.24
CA GLY A 91 -8.81 5.92 -8.44
C GLY A 91 -10.35 5.82 -8.37
N LYS A 92 -10.96 5.67 -9.57
CA LYS A 92 -12.42 5.65 -9.80
C LYS A 92 -13.13 4.44 -9.19
N THR A 93 -12.42 3.32 -9.02
CA THR A 93 -12.93 2.15 -8.32
C THR A 93 -12.56 2.36 -6.86
N PRO A 94 -13.51 2.41 -5.91
CA PRO A 94 -13.15 2.50 -4.51
C PRO A 94 -12.21 1.32 -4.25
N ALA A 95 -10.93 1.60 -3.94
CA ALA A 95 -10.10 0.70 -3.15
C ALA A 95 -11.06 0.06 -2.16
N ASP A 96 -11.22 -1.26 -2.33
CA ASP A 96 -12.35 -2.07 -1.89
C ASP A 96 -12.98 -1.45 -0.64
N LYS A 97 -14.29 -1.23 -0.56
CA LYS A 97 -14.91 -0.47 0.55
C LYS A 97 -14.32 -0.87 1.92
N ALA A 98 -13.95 -2.14 2.08
CA ALA A 98 -13.18 -2.69 3.18
C ALA A 98 -11.80 -2.02 3.45
N LEU A 99 -10.95 -1.80 2.44
CA LEU A 99 -9.67 -1.10 2.57
C LEU A 99 -9.88 0.39 2.88
N LYS A 100 -10.81 1.09 2.21
CA LYS A 100 -11.16 2.48 2.59
C LYS A 100 -11.71 2.57 4.02
N GLN A 101 -12.55 1.64 4.45
CA GLN A 101 -13.07 1.59 5.82
C GLN A 101 -12.01 1.24 6.86
N ALA A 102 -11.05 0.37 6.52
CA ALA A 102 -9.94 0.05 7.40
C ALA A 102 -8.89 1.18 7.50
N MET A 103 -8.88 2.12 6.56
CA MET A 103 -7.89 3.22 6.47
C MET A 103 -8.43 4.58 6.91
N LEU A 104 -9.74 4.83 6.80
CA LEU A 104 -10.38 6.07 7.22
C LEU A 104 -10.83 5.93 8.67
N GLY A 105 -9.88 5.99 9.59
CA GLY A 105 -10.19 6.38 10.96
C GLY A 105 -10.77 7.78 10.95
N ASN A 106 -11.93 7.95 11.58
CA ASN A 106 -12.34 9.26 12.07
C ASN A 106 -11.45 9.65 13.25
#